data_AF-A0A162EAK0-F1
#
_entry.id   AF-A0A162EAK0-F1
#
_cell.length_a   1.000
_cell.length_b   1.000
_cell.length_c   1.000
_cell.angle_alpha   90.00
_cell.angle_beta   90.00
_cell.angle_gamma   90.00
#
_symmetry.space_group_name_H-M   'P 1'
#
loop_
_entity.id
_entity.type
_entity.pdbx_description
1 polymer ?
#
loop_
_entity_poly.entity_id
_entity_poly.type
_entity_poly.pdbx_seq_one_letter_code
_entity_poly.pdbx_strand_id
1 'polypeptide(L)'
;MKKASIYYDEIDGHLYPQWMLLPADFTHSYCTYTLNMPYERFFQEDFHESLAFITVPQGCLTRSSQQPTHYSIDIEQLKKDILSRYSDSNQSLDTIQYFLVTIDDLEEILQFNVRKIFSN
;
A
#
# COMPACT_ATOMS: atom_id res chain seq x y z
N MET A 1 3.39 16.92 2.22
CA MET A 1 4.22 15.70 2.29
C MET A 1 3.25 14.52 2.33
N LYS A 2 3.40 13.48 1.49
CA LYS A 2 2.53 12.29 1.54
C LYS A 2 2.79 11.55 2.87
N LYS A 3 1.73 11.10 3.55
CA LYS A 3 1.77 10.36 4.82
C LYS A 3 1.15 8.98 4.61
N ALA A 4 1.72 7.95 5.23
CA ALA A 4 1.17 6.61 5.22
C ALA A 4 0.28 6.37 6.45
N SER A 5 -0.62 5.41 6.36
CA SER A 5 -1.38 4.94 7.51
C SER A 5 -1.16 3.44 7.67
N ILE A 6 -0.79 2.99 8.86
CA ILE A 6 -0.41 1.61 9.15
C ILE A 6 -1.47 0.98 10.04
N TYR A 7 -2.03 -0.12 9.56
CA TYR A 7 -2.91 -0.97 10.35
C TYR A 7 -2.09 -2.04 11.06
N TYR A 8 -2.39 -2.22 12.34
CA TYR A 8 -1.77 -3.24 13.19
C TYR A 8 -2.83 -4.22 13.65
N ASP A 9 -2.53 -5.50 13.46
CA ASP A 9 -3.36 -6.59 13.94
C ASP A 9 -2.79 -7.15 15.26
N GLU A 10 -3.66 -7.63 16.14
CA GLU A 10 -3.26 -8.23 17.41
C GLU A 10 -3.19 -9.75 17.27
N ILE A 11 -1.98 -10.28 17.39
CA ILE A 11 -1.71 -11.72 17.33
C ILE A 11 -1.00 -12.11 18.62
N ASP A 12 -1.61 -13.00 19.41
CA ASP A 12 -1.10 -13.45 20.70
C ASP A 12 -0.76 -12.31 21.69
N GLY A 13 -1.59 -11.26 21.69
CA GLY A 13 -1.40 -10.08 22.56
C GLY A 13 -0.33 -9.09 22.09
N HIS A 14 0.23 -9.29 20.89
CA HIS A 14 1.22 -8.40 20.29
C HIS A 14 0.67 -7.75 19.03
N LEU A 15 0.98 -6.46 18.84
CA LEU A 15 0.58 -5.70 17.66
C LEU A 15 1.62 -5.85 16.55
N TYR A 16 1.18 -6.34 15.40
CA TYR A 16 2.01 -6.51 14.21
C TYR A 16 1.47 -5.65 13.07
N PRO A 17 2.31 -4.86 12.39
CA PRO A 17 1.88 -4.12 11.22
C PRO A 17 1.56 -5.12 10.10
N GLN A 18 0.34 -5.03 9.56
CA GLN A 18 -0.15 -5.92 8.51
C GLN A 18 -0.36 -5.18 7.19
N TRP A 19 -0.94 -3.98 7.25
CA TRP A 19 -1.27 -3.22 6.05
C TRP A 19 -0.77 -1.78 6.12
N MET A 20 -0.46 -1.25 4.94
CA MET A 20 -0.06 0.11 4.72
C MET A 20 -0.99 0.75 3.68
N LEU A 21 -1.70 1.80 4.10
CA LEU A 21 -2.45 2.69 3.24
C LEU A 21 -1.55 3.83 2.78
N LEU A 22 -1.49 4.02 1.46
CA LEU A 22 -0.69 5.03 0.80
C LEU A 22 -1.59 5.94 -0.03
N PRO A 23 -1.38 7.27 -0.04
CA PRO A 23 -2.18 8.16 -0.88
C PRO A 23 -2.05 7.75 -2.36
N ALA A 24 -3.18 7.46 -3.00
CA ALA A 24 -3.21 7.03 -4.39
C ALA A 24 -2.80 8.16 -5.33
N ASP A 25 -2.05 7.82 -6.36
CA ASP A 25 -1.61 8.76 -7.39
C ASP A 25 -1.49 8.02 -8.72
N PHE A 26 -2.43 8.32 -9.62
CA PHE A 26 -2.53 7.70 -10.93
C PHE A 26 -1.96 8.58 -12.05
N THR A 27 -1.33 9.72 -11.70
CA THR A 27 -0.85 10.72 -12.67
C THR A 27 0.41 10.29 -13.42
N HIS A 28 1.20 9.40 -12.84
CA HIS A 28 2.44 8.88 -13.42
C HIS A 28 2.36 7.36 -13.58
N SER A 29 3.17 6.78 -14.48
CA SER A 29 3.23 5.32 -14.67
C SER A 29 3.80 4.58 -13.47
N TYR A 30 4.58 5.27 -12.63
CA TYR A 30 5.09 4.73 -11.38
C TYR A 30 4.83 5.72 -10.25
N CYS A 31 4.28 5.23 -9.14
CA CYS A 31 4.18 6.01 -7.92
C CYS A 31 5.13 5.46 -6.86
N THR A 32 6.11 6.28 -6.44
CA THR A 32 7.20 5.86 -5.55
C THR A 32 6.94 6.27 -4.11
N TYR A 33 7.24 5.36 -3.20
CA TYR A 33 7.16 5.54 -1.75
C TYR A 33 8.46 5.07 -1.08
N THR A 34 8.58 5.36 0.21
CA THR A 34 9.73 4.96 1.02
C THR A 34 9.28 4.53 2.40
N LEU A 35 9.93 3.51 2.98
CA LEU A 35 9.65 3.06 4.34
C LEU A 35 9.90 4.13 5.41
N ASN A 36 10.70 5.16 5.08
CA ASN A 36 11.04 6.25 5.99
C ASN A 36 10.02 7.41 5.97
N MET A 37 8.90 7.26 5.25
CA MET A 37 7.88 8.31 5.18
C MET A 37 7.14 8.45 6.52
N PRO A 38 6.64 9.65 6.87
CA PRO A 38 5.84 9.81 8.07
C PRO A 38 4.60 8.92 7.98
N TYR A 39 4.22 8.33 9.11
CA TYR A 39 3.04 7.49 9.19
C TYR A 39 2.22 7.77 10.45
N GLU A 40 0.97 7.32 10.42
CA GLU A 40 0.12 7.20 11.61
C GLU A 40 -0.45 5.80 11.72
N ARG A 41 -0.81 5.42 12.95
CA ARG A 41 -1.61 4.23 13.15
C ARG A 41 -3.04 4.50 12.68
N PHE A 42 -3.60 3.53 11.99
CA PHE A 42 -5.00 3.51 11.60
C PHE A 42 -5.67 2.32 12.29
N PHE A 43 -6.87 2.53 12.81
CA PHE A 43 -7.61 1.54 13.57
C PHE A 43 -8.69 0.87 12.71
N GLN A 44 -9.22 -0.25 13.20
CA GLN A 44 -10.24 -0.98 12.45
C GLN A 44 -11.51 -0.11 12.27
N GLU A 45 -11.83 0.69 13.29
CA GLU A 45 -12.97 1.60 13.30
C GLU A 45 -12.86 2.66 12.20
N ASP A 46 -11.64 3.01 11.79
CA ASP A 46 -11.41 4.01 10.75
C ASP A 46 -11.71 3.45 9.33
N PHE A 47 -11.84 2.11 9.16
CA PHE A 47 -12.37 1.50 7.93
C PHE A 47 -13.88 1.75 7.82
N HIS A 48 -14.25 2.99 7.50
CA HIS A 48 -15.62 3.35 7.16
C HIS A 48 -15.93 3.01 5.70
N GLU A 49 -17.21 2.80 5.38
CA GLU A 49 -17.67 2.49 4.00
C GLU A 49 -17.29 3.56 2.96
N SER A 50 -16.92 4.77 3.41
CA SER A 50 -16.44 5.86 2.55
C SER A 50 -14.95 5.78 2.19
N LEU A 51 -14.17 4.90 2.83
CA LEU A 51 -12.75 4.74 2.54
C LEU A 51 -12.59 4.01 1.20
N ALA A 52 -12.35 4.77 0.14
CA ALA A 52 -12.10 4.23 -1.19
C ALA A 52 -10.61 3.90 -1.35
N PHE A 53 -10.28 2.61 -1.26
CA PHE A 53 -8.93 2.12 -1.49
C PHE A 53 -8.93 0.97 -2.48
N ILE A 54 -7.74 0.67 -2.99
CA ILE A 54 -7.53 -0.54 -3.77
C ILE A 54 -6.31 -1.32 -3.29
N THR A 55 -6.46 -2.63 -3.19
CA THR A 55 -5.35 -3.53 -2.91
C THR A 55 -4.40 -3.58 -4.10
N VAL A 56 -3.13 -3.33 -3.82
CA VAL A 56 -2.04 -3.43 -4.81
C VAL A 56 -1.51 -4.85 -4.79
N PRO A 57 -1.62 -5.61 -5.89
CA PRO A 57 -1.00 -6.92 -5.98
C PRO A 57 0.52 -6.79 -5.93
N GLN A 58 1.21 -7.78 -5.35
CA GLN A 58 2.67 -7.84 -5.32
C GLN A 58 3.31 -7.68 -6.71
N GLY A 59 2.70 -8.24 -7.76
CA GLY A 59 3.18 -8.12 -9.14
C GLY A 59 3.18 -6.69 -9.71
N CYS A 60 2.49 -5.75 -9.06
CA CYS A 60 2.53 -4.33 -9.39
C CYS A 60 3.61 -3.58 -8.60
N LEU A 61 4.32 -4.22 -7.67
CA LEU A 61 5.34 -3.57 -6.85
C LEU A 61 6.72 -3.80 -7.45
N THR A 62 7.56 -2.78 -7.40
CA THR A 62 8.95 -2.83 -7.85
C THR A 62 9.85 -2.16 -6.82
N ARG A 63 10.95 -2.82 -6.45
CA ARG A 63 11.98 -2.23 -5.58
C ARG A 63 12.89 -1.28 -6.37
N SER A 64 13.38 -0.23 -5.73
CA SER A 64 14.46 0.59 -6.28
C SER A 64 15.79 -0.16 -6.23
N SER A 65 16.58 -0.09 -7.31
CA SER A 65 17.95 -0.63 -7.34
C SER A 65 18.97 0.27 -6.65
N GLN A 66 18.62 1.53 -6.40
CA GLN A 66 19.52 2.55 -5.84
C GLN A 66 19.27 2.80 -4.36
N GLN A 67 18.02 2.65 -3.91
CA GLN A 67 17.62 2.97 -2.54
C GLN A 67 16.83 1.79 -1.93
N PRO A 68 17.44 1.01 -1.02
CA PRO A 68 16.84 -0.23 -0.49
C PRO A 68 15.50 -0.07 0.22
N THR A 69 15.19 1.13 0.73
CA THR A 69 13.92 1.43 1.42
C THR A 69 12.86 2.00 0.48
N HIS A 70 13.15 2.15 -0.82
CA HIS A 70 12.24 2.71 -1.80
C HIS A 70 11.63 1.63 -2.67
N TYR A 71 10.35 1.80 -2.94
CA TYR A 71 9.57 0.94 -3.82
C TYR A 71 8.59 1.80 -4.62
N SER A 72 8.13 1.26 -5.74
CA SER A 72 7.20 1.90 -6.63
C SER A 72 6.06 0.95 -6.95
N ILE A 73 4.88 1.53 -7.14
CA ILE A 73 3.73 0.84 -7.72
C ILE A 73 3.72 1.14 -9.22
N ASP A 74 3.75 0.10 -10.05
CA ASP A 74 3.49 0.19 -11.49
C ASP A 74 1.99 0.41 -11.70
N ILE A 75 1.64 1.66 -12.01
CA ILE A 75 0.28 2.12 -12.18
C ILE A 75 -0.35 1.54 -13.45
N GLU A 76 0.45 1.32 -14.50
CA GLU A 76 -0.06 0.77 -15.76
C GLU A 76 -0.41 -0.71 -15.60
N GLN A 77 0.41 -1.46 -14.87
CA GLN A 77 0.09 -2.84 -14.52
C GLN A 77 -1.12 -2.90 -13.58
N LEU A 78 -1.17 -2.03 -12.56
CA LEU A 78 -2.29 -1.98 -11.63
C LEU A 78 -3.61 -1.69 -12.37
N LYS A 79 -3.65 -0.71 -13.27
CA LYS A 79 -4.84 -0.42 -14.10
C LYS A 79 -5.30 -1.63 -14.92
N LYS A 80 -4.37 -2.38 -15.52
CA LYS A 80 -4.71 -3.61 -16.28
C LYS A 80 -5.31 -4.67 -15.37
N ASP A 81 -4.72 -4.88 -14.20
CA ASP A 81 -5.20 -5.85 -13.22
C ASP A 81 -6.62 -5.48 -12.73
N ILE A 82 -6.87 -4.20 -12.48
CA ILE A 82 -8.20 -3.68 -12.11
C ILE A 82 -9.21 -3.94 -13.21
N LEU A 83 -8.94 -3.47 -14.43
CA LEU A 83 -9.85 -3.61 -15.57
C LEU A 83 -10.19 -5.07 -15.88
N SER A 84 -9.24 -5.98 -15.64
CA SER A 84 -9.44 -7.42 -15.82
C SER A 84 -10.33 -8.06 -14.75
N ARG A 85 -10.33 -7.53 -13.52
CA ARG A 85 -11.10 -8.07 -12.37
C ARG A 85 -12.47 -7.47 -12.23
N TYR A 86 -12.64 -6.24 -12.70
CA TYR A 86 -13.77 -5.37 -12.41
C TYR A 86 -14.52 -4.94 -13.66
N SER A 87 -14.55 -5.79 -14.69
CA SER A 87 -15.06 -5.48 -16.03
C SER A 87 -16.50 -4.95 -16.09
N ASP A 88 -17.28 -5.05 -15.00
CA ASP A 88 -18.65 -4.53 -14.86
C ASP A 88 -18.87 -3.54 -13.69
N SER A 89 -17.86 -3.22 -12.88
CA SER A 89 -18.06 -2.30 -11.75
C SER A 89 -17.57 -0.89 -12.09
N ASN A 90 -18.50 0.07 -12.06
CA ASN A 90 -18.32 1.52 -12.21
C ASN A 90 -17.41 2.18 -11.15
N GLN A 91 -16.45 1.46 -10.54
CA GLN A 91 -15.41 2.09 -9.75
C GLN A 91 -14.49 2.87 -10.69
N SER A 92 -14.79 4.17 -10.86
CA SER A 92 -13.86 5.06 -11.52
C SER A 92 -12.57 5.11 -10.69
N LEU A 93 -11.42 4.99 -11.34
CA LEU A 93 -10.11 5.18 -10.68
C LEU A 93 -10.04 6.53 -9.95
N ASP A 94 -10.83 7.51 -10.39
CA ASP A 94 -10.94 8.85 -9.79
C ASP A 94 -11.52 8.85 -8.37
N THR A 95 -12.23 7.79 -7.96
CA THR A 95 -12.78 7.68 -6.61
C THR A 95 -11.79 7.05 -5.63
N ILE A 96 -10.74 6.39 -6.12
CA ILE A 96 -9.76 5.69 -5.29
C ILE A 96 -8.82 6.71 -4.66
N GLN A 97 -8.84 6.77 -3.33
CA GLN A 97 -8.04 7.70 -2.55
C GLN A 97 -6.74 7.07 -2.03
N TYR A 98 -6.73 5.75 -1.83
CA TYR A 98 -5.59 5.04 -1.26
C TYR A 98 -5.23 3.75 -1.99
N PHE A 99 -3.94 3.43 -1.98
CA PHE A 99 -3.41 2.12 -2.25
C PHE A 99 -3.25 1.36 -0.93
N LEU A 100 -3.76 0.14 -0.85
CA LEU A 100 -3.54 -0.78 0.25
C LEU A 100 -2.45 -1.77 -0.17
N VAL A 101 -1.34 -1.78 0.57
CA VAL A 101 -0.22 -2.70 0.37
C VAL A 101 -0.05 -3.53 1.64
N THR A 102 0.20 -4.83 1.49
CA THR A 102 0.50 -5.67 2.66
C THR A 102 1.97 -5.51 3.05
N ILE A 103 2.26 -5.61 4.35
CA ILE A 103 3.64 -5.56 4.83
C ILE A 103 4.42 -6.79 4.33
N ASP A 104 3.78 -7.95 4.20
CA ASP A 104 4.40 -9.16 3.64
C ASP A 104 4.90 -8.95 2.20
N ASP A 105 4.07 -8.38 1.33
CA ASP A 105 4.47 -8.10 -0.05
C ASP A 105 5.67 -7.13 -0.09
N LEU A 106 5.69 -6.14 0.81
CA LEU A 106 6.83 -5.21 0.93
C LEU A 106 8.09 -5.93 1.43
N GLU A 107 8.00 -6.81 2.43
CA GLU A 107 9.14 -7.59 2.93
C GLU A 107 9.72 -8.48 1.83
N GLU A 108 8.86 -9.11 1.04
CA GLU A 108 9.27 -9.97 -0.06
C GLU A 108 9.98 -9.19 -1.17
N ILE A 109 9.39 -8.11 -1.69
CA ILE A 109 10.03 -7.38 -2.79
C ILE A 109 11.31 -6.67 -2.33
N LEU A 110 11.33 -6.14 -1.11
CA LEU A 110 12.48 -5.39 -0.61
C LEU A 110 13.57 -6.31 -0.07
N GLN A 111 13.26 -7.60 0.17
CA GLN A 111 14.14 -8.55 0.84
C GLN A 111 14.63 -8.00 2.18
N PHE A 112 13.70 -7.39 2.91
CA PHE A 112 13.98 -6.56 4.08
C PHE A 112 12.93 -6.80 5.15
N ASN A 113 13.31 -6.76 6.43
CA ASN A 113 12.35 -6.85 7.54
C ASN A 113 11.70 -5.48 7.76
N VAL A 114 10.63 -5.24 7.02
CA VAL A 114 9.85 -3.99 7.05
C VAL A 114 9.15 -3.83 8.39
N ARG A 115 8.71 -4.93 9.02
CA ARG A 115 8.03 -4.89 10.33
C ARG A 115 8.87 -4.20 11.39
N LYS A 116 10.19 -4.43 11.42
CA LYS A 116 11.12 -3.77 12.35
C LYS A 116 11.13 -2.23 12.27
N ILE A 117 10.71 -1.64 11.16
CA ILE A 117 10.62 -0.17 11.03
C ILE A 117 9.36 0.36 11.73
N PHE A 118 8.29 -0.44 11.73
CA PHE A 118 6.97 -0.02 12.22
C PHE A 118 6.59 -0.62 13.59
N SER A 119 7.38 -1.57 14.10
CA SER A 119 7.29 -2.06 15.47
C SER A 119 7.93 -1.05 16.43
N ASN A 120 7.13 -0.14 16.98
CA ASN A 120 7.49 0.63 18.19
C ASN A 120 6.98 -0.08 19.43
#